data_AF-A0A356P8S0-F1
#
_entry.id   AF-A0A356P8S0-F1
#
_cell.length_a   1.000
_cell.length_b   1.000
_cell.length_c   1.000
_cell.angle_alpha   90.00
_cell.angle_beta   90.00
_cell.angle_gamma   90.00
#
_symmetry.space_group_name_H-M   'P 1'
#
loop_
_entity.id
_entity.type
_entity.pdbx_description
1 polymer ?
#
loop_
_entity_poly.entity_id
_entity_poly.type
_entity_poly.pdbx_seq_one_letter_code
_entity_poly.pdbx_strand_id
1 'polypeptide(L)' 'ILAQQHFNTFRERFMGYPINIEMLSRFRSQKEQKEILQGLKEGRIDVIVGTHRILSEAVKFKDLGLLVIDEEQR' A
#
# COMPACT_ATOMS: atom_id res chain seq x y z
N ILE A 1 10.85 3.58 -6.86
CA ILE A 1 11.40 2.32 -7.40
C ILE A 1 11.28 1.24 -6.34
N LEU A 2 11.85 1.43 -5.14
CA LEU A 2 11.70 0.53 -3.99
C LEU A 2 10.24 0.14 -3.68
N ALA A 3 9.32 1.12 -3.56
CA ALA A 3 7.90 0.81 -3.33
C ALA A 3 7.29 -0.14 -4.39
N GLN A 4 7.69 0.00 -5.66
CA GLN A 4 7.24 -0.89 -6.73
C GLN A 4 7.88 -2.29 -6.61
N GLN A 5 9.16 -2.34 -6.23
CA GLN A 5 9.85 -3.60 -5.98
C GLN A 5 9.22 -4.37 -4.83
N HIS A 6 8.99 -3.74 -3.67
CA HIS A 6 8.29 -4.36 -2.56
C HIS A 6 6.89 -4.82 -2.98
N PHE A 7 6.12 -3.98 -3.68
CA PHE A 7 4.80 -4.38 -4.17
C PHE A 7 4.87 -5.64 -5.04
N ASN A 8 5.81 -5.72 -5.98
CA ASN A 8 5.97 -6.90 -6.84
C ASN A 8 6.36 -8.15 -6.01
N THR A 9 7.36 -8.03 -5.13
CA THR A 9 7.81 -9.13 -4.26
C THR A 9 6.69 -9.64 -3.35
N PHE A 10 5.91 -8.73 -2.77
CA PHE A 10 4.76 -9.09 -1.95
C PHE A 10 3.69 -9.80 -2.78
N ARG A 11 3.34 -9.29 -3.96
CA ARG A 11 2.34 -9.93 -4.83
C ARG A 11 2.77 -11.34 -5.27
N GLU A 12 4.04 -11.51 -5.59
CA GLU A 12 4.59 -12.82 -5.95
C GLU A 12 4.58 -13.78 -4.76
N ARG A 13 5.05 -13.32 -3.59
CA ARG A 13 5.11 -14.13 -2.37
C ARG A 13 3.75 -14.58 -1.85
N PHE A 14 2.74 -13.72 -1.98
CA PHE A 14 1.38 -14.01 -1.54
C PHE A 14 0.48 -14.51 -2.67
N MET A 15 1.06 -14.92 -3.80
CA MET A 15 0.32 -15.57 -4.87
C MET A 15 -0.36 -16.84 -4.36
N GLY A 16 -1.66 -16.97 -4.61
CA GLY A 16 -2.48 -18.09 -4.14
C GLY A 16 -3.09 -17.89 -2.73
N TYR A 17 -2.77 -16.81 -2.03
CA TYR A 17 -3.43 -16.42 -0.79
C TYR A 17 -4.50 -15.35 -1.05
N PRO A 18 -5.60 -15.33 -0.29
CA PRO A 18 -6.65 -14.33 -0.40
C PRO A 18 -6.25 -13.02 0.29
N ILE A 19 -5.08 -12.46 -0.05
CA ILE A 19 -4.54 -11.23 0.53
C ILE A 19 -4.53 -10.16 -0.56
N ASN A 20 -5.23 -9.05 -0.29
CA ASN A 20 -5.32 -7.92 -1.19
C ASN A 20 -4.15 -6.96 -0.92
N ILE A 21 -3.23 -6.91 -1.88
CA ILE A 21 -2.01 -6.10 -1.80
C ILE A 21 -2.12 -4.98 -2.82
N GLU A 22 -2.00 -3.75 -2.37
CA GLU A 22 -2.03 -2.56 -3.22
C GLU A 22 -0.79 -1.69 -3.05
N MET A 23 -0.60 -0.76 -3.99
CA MET A 23 0.48 0.22 -3.92
C MET A 23 -0.03 1.64 -4.11
N LEU A 24 0.25 2.51 -3.14
CA LEU A 24 0.05 3.96 -3.24
C LEU A 24 1.31 4.64 -3.76
N SER A 25 1.28 5.13 -5.00
CA SER A 25 2.41 5.85 -5.60
C SER A 25 1.93 6.98 -6.53
N ARG A 26 2.87 7.85 -6.92
CA ARG A 26 2.60 8.92 -7.91
C ARG A 26 2.28 8.41 -9.32
N PHE A 27 2.56 7.14 -9.60
CA PHE A 27 2.33 6.53 -10.92
C PHE A 27 0.90 5.97 -11.08
N ARG A 28 0.10 5.99 -10.00
CA ARG A 28 -1.33 5.67 -10.06
C ARG A 28 -2.12 6.89 -10.49
N SER A 29 -3.14 6.69 -11.32
CA SER A 29 -4.12 7.73 -11.66
C SER A 29 -4.88 8.21 -10.42
N GLN A 30 -5.49 9.39 -10.49
CA GLN A 30 -6.29 9.91 -9.38
C GLN A 30 -7.47 8.99 -9.02
N LYS A 31 -8.05 8.31 -10.01
CA LYS A 31 -9.14 7.36 -9.79
C LYS A 31 -8.67 6.17 -8.96
N GLU A 32 -7.58 5.52 -9.38
CA GLU A 32 -6.98 4.39 -8.63
C GLU A 32 -6.58 4.81 -7.22
N GLN A 33 -5.99 5.99 -7.05
CA GLN A 33 -5.63 6.49 -5.72
C GLN A 33 -6.86 6.63 -4.82
N LYS A 34 -7.98 7.18 -5.32
CA LYS A 34 -9.22 7.29 -4.54
C LYS A 34 -9.78 5.92 -4.16
N GLU A 35 -9.75 4.97 -5.09
CA GLU A 35 -10.21 3.59 -4.85
C GLU A 35 -9.35 2.91 -3.78
N ILE A 36 -8.02 3.09 -3.82
CA ILE A 36 -7.09 2.58 -2.80
C ILE A 36 -7.39 3.19 -1.44
N LEU A 37 -7.52 4.52 -1.35
CA LEU A 37 -7.81 5.20 -0.07
C LEU A 37 -9.14 4.73 0.53
N GLN A 38 -10.16 4.54 -0.30
CA GLN A 38 -11.44 4.01 0.14
C GLN A 38 -11.31 2.55 0.59
N GLY A 39 -10.56 1.72 -0.15
CA GLY A 39 -10.29 0.33 0.21
C GLY A 39 -9.57 0.19 1.55
N LEU A 40 -8.60 1.07 1.85
CA LEU A 40 -7.91 1.10 3.15
C LEU A 40 -8.86 1.46 4.30
N LYS A 41 -9.73 2.44 4.07
CA LYS A 41 -10.71 2.88 5.06
C LYS A 41 -11.75 1.79 5.38
N GLU A 42 -12.14 1.02 4.37
CA GLU A 42 -13.12 -0.07 4.51
C GLU A 42 -12.49 -1.39 4.98
N GLY A 43 -11.16 -1.48 4.95
CA GLY A 43 -10.40 -2.70 5.28
C GLY A 43 -10.49 -3.77 4.19
N ARG A 44 -10.66 -3.37 2.92
CA ARG A 44 -10.59 -4.26 1.76
C ARG A 44 -9.16 -4.53 1.31
N ILE A 45 -8.22 -3.69 1.72
CA ILE A 45 -6.79 -3.82 1.41
C ILE A 45 -6.09 -4.26 2.69
N ASP A 46 -5.45 -5.43 2.62
CA ASP A 46 -4.74 -6.04 3.74
C ASP A 46 -3.32 -5.50 3.87
N VAL A 47 -2.67 -5.24 2.73
CA VAL A 47 -1.30 -4.71 2.68
C VAL A 47 -1.24 -3.53 1.72
N ILE A 48 -0.72 -2.40 2.20
CA ILE A 48 -0.39 -1.25 1.37
C ILE A 48 1.11 -1.02 1.36
N VAL A 49 1.66 -0.90 0.15
CA VAL A 49 3.05 -0.50 -0.07
C VAL A 49 3.06 0.90 -0.64
N GLY A 50 3.94 1.77 -0.18
CA GLY A 50 3.99 3.13 -0.68
C GLY A 50 5.17 3.90 -0.14
N THR A 51 5.26 5.17 -0.55
CA THR A 51 6.28 6.09 -0.04
C THR A 51 5.78 6.81 1.21
N HIS A 52 6.54 7.80 1.69
CA HIS A 52 6.15 8.72 2.77
C HIS A 52 4.72 9.28 2.68
N ARG A 53 4.10 9.29 1.48
CA ARG A 53 2.71 9.70 1.28
C ARG A 53 1.70 8.86 2.08
N ILE A 54 2.06 7.63 2.47
CA ILE A 54 1.24 6.80 3.37
C ILE A 54 0.96 7.50 4.71
N LEU A 55 1.85 8.40 5.14
CA LEU A 55 1.71 9.15 6.39
C LEU A 55 0.80 10.38 6.27
N SER A 56 0.28 10.68 5.08
CA SER A 56 -0.59 11.84 4.89
C SER A 56 -1.95 11.65 5.57
N GLU A 57 -2.56 12.75 6.04
CA GLU A 57 -3.85 12.70 6.75
C GLU A 57 -5.00 12.08 5.94
N ALA A 58 -4.90 12.12 4.61
CA ALA A 58 -5.87 11.53 3.69
C ALA A 58 -5.90 10.00 3.77
N VAL A 59 -4.84 9.36 4.27
CA VAL A 59 -4.77 7.91 4.43
C VAL A 59 -5.40 7.56 5.78
N LYS A 60 -6.53 6.83 5.73
CA LYS A 60 -7.23 6.33 6.91
C LYS A 60 -7.26 4.81 6.83
N PHE A 61 -6.64 4.17 7.80
CA PHE A 61 -6.69 2.72 7.98
C PHE A 61 -7.93 2.37 8.80
N LYS A 62 -8.59 1.26 8.46
CA LYS A 62 -9.63 0.69 9.30
C LYS A 62 -9.07 0.22 10.65
N ASP A 63 -7.99 -0.55 10.60
CA ASP A 63 -7.30 -1.12 11.75
C ASP A 63 -5.83 -1.40 11.39
N LEU A 64 -4.92 -0.51 11.80
CA LEU A 64 -3.50 -0.63 11.49
C LEU A 64 -2.80 -1.49 12.55
N GLY A 65 -2.49 -2.74 12.22
CA GLY A 65 -1.81 -3.66 13.14
C GLY A 65 -0.28 -3.67 13.07
N LEU A 66 0.30 -3.32 11.92
CA LEU A 66 1.74 -3.36 11.69
C LEU A 66 2.18 -2.23 10.76
N LEU A 67 3.25 -1.54 11.13
CA LEU A 67 3.95 -0.58 10.29
C LEU A 67 5.38 -1.05 10.08
N VAL A 68 5.77 -1.25 8.82
CA VAL A 68 7.15 -1.55 8.43
C VAL A 68 7.68 -0.32 7.70
N ILE A 69 8.81 0.20 8.19
CA ILE A 69 9.55 1.29 7.56
C ILE A 69 10.82 0.68 7.00
N ASP A 70 11.01 0.80 5.69
CA ASP A 70 12.24 0.42 5.02
C ASP A 70 13.04 1.70 4.70
N GLU A 71 14.22 1.78 5.30
CA GLU A 71 15.19 2.85 5.10
C GLU A 71 16.35 2.28 4.29
N GLU A 72 16.25 2.33 2.96
CA GLU A 72 17.47 2.44 2.17
C GLU A 72 17.91 3.91 2.25
N GLN A 73 18.88 4.19 3.11
CA GLN A 73 19.53 5.48 3.26
C GLN A 73 20.01 6.00 1.89
N ARG A 74 19.35 7.03 1.35
CA ARG A 74 19.94 8.24 0.72
C ARG A 74 18.88 9.22 0.20
#